data_AF-A0A2S9EY13-F1
#
_entry.id   AF-A0A2S9EY13-F1
#
_cell.length_a   1.000
_cell.length_b   1.000
_cell.length_c   1.000
_cell.angle_alpha   90.00
_cell.angle_beta   90.00
_cell.angle_gamma   90.00
#
_symmetry.space_group_name_H-M   'P 1'
#
loop_
_entity.id
_entity.type
_entity.pdbx_description
1 polymer ?
#
loop_
_entity_poly.entity_id
_entity_poly.type
_entity_poly.pdbx_seq_one_letter_code
_entity_poly.pdbx_strand_id
1 'polypeptide(L)'
;MSRAVGSGMMEAGGFHKMKVDPFVKGFDMGLARPLSRSVRLNGFSTCLRLEQIYWNILTEIARLNACSVSALLSYVDREVHLRYGGVKNFSGLVRVVCVVHLLKGRVES
;
A
#
# COMPACT_ATOMS: atom_id res chain seq x y z
N MET A 1 -26.97 -23.74 55.43
CA MET A 1 -25.89 -24.55 54.80
C MET A 1 -25.54 -23.93 53.47
N SER A 2 -24.29 -23.55 53.33
CA SER A 2 -23.68 -22.82 52.23
C SER A 2 -23.79 -23.54 50.88
N ARG A 3 -23.83 -22.79 49.78
CA ARG A 3 -23.13 -23.17 48.54
C ARG A 3 -22.80 -21.94 47.70
N ALA A 4 -21.58 -21.97 47.20
CA ALA A 4 -20.78 -20.85 46.77
C ALA A 4 -21.07 -20.41 45.33
N VAL A 5 -20.86 -19.11 45.12
CA VAL A 5 -20.14 -18.47 44.02
C VAL A 5 -19.71 -19.40 42.87
N GLY A 6 -20.25 -19.12 41.68
CA GLY A 6 -19.65 -19.47 40.40
C GLY A 6 -19.48 -18.20 39.57
N SER A 7 -18.49 -17.37 39.94
CA SER A 7 -18.01 -16.27 39.11
C SER A 7 -17.28 -16.85 37.91
N GLY A 8 -18.00 -17.01 36.80
CA GLY A 8 -17.43 -17.28 35.49
C GLY A 8 -17.36 -15.98 34.70
N MET A 9 -16.52 -15.04 35.13
CA MET A 9 -16.16 -13.89 34.30
C MET A 9 -15.47 -14.45 33.05
N MET A 10 -16.17 -14.44 31.92
CA MET A 10 -15.56 -14.70 30.63
C MET A 10 -14.49 -13.62 30.43
N GLU A 11 -13.22 -13.95 30.62
CA GLU A 11 -12.12 -13.11 30.17
C GLU A 11 -12.23 -12.99 28.65
N ALA A 12 -12.80 -11.87 28.21
CA ALA A 12 -12.66 -11.43 26.84
C ALA A 12 -11.16 -11.34 26.56
N GLY A 13 -10.68 -12.22 25.67
CA GLY A 13 -9.27 -12.35 25.33
C GLY A 13 -8.61 -10.99 25.16
N GLY A 14 -7.65 -10.69 26.04
CA GLY A 14 -6.99 -9.40 26.09
C GLY A 14 -6.31 -9.13 24.76
N PHE A 15 -6.83 -8.17 23.99
CA PHE A 15 -6.07 -7.56 22.92
C PHE A 15 -4.77 -7.03 23.53
N HIS A 16 -3.63 -7.59 23.11
CA HIS A 16 -2.32 -7.07 23.53
C HIS A 16 -2.27 -5.57 23.25
N LYS A 17 -1.96 -4.77 24.27
CA LYS A 17 -1.87 -3.30 24.18
C LYS A 17 -0.88 -2.94 23.06
N MET A 18 -1.37 -2.56 21.88
CA MET A 18 -0.51 -2.23 20.74
C MET A 18 0.28 -0.95 21.05
N LYS A 19 1.61 -1.00 20.92
CA LYS A 19 2.48 0.17 21.16
C LYS A 19 2.31 1.27 20.11
N VAL A 20 1.95 0.88 18.89
CA VAL A 20 1.63 1.78 17.77
C VAL A 20 0.25 1.38 17.30
N ASP A 21 -0.70 2.30 17.41
CA ASP A 21 -2.04 2.06 16.90
C ASP A 21 -2.05 2.37 15.38
N PRO A 22 -2.38 1.37 14.53
CA PRO A 22 -2.35 1.52 13.07
C PRO A 22 -3.45 2.45 12.53
N PHE A 23 -4.42 2.83 13.36
CA PHE A 23 -5.52 3.72 13.01
C PHE A 23 -5.32 5.16 13.50
N VAL A 24 -4.29 5.44 14.31
CA VAL A 24 -4.07 6.80 14.84
C VAL A 24 -2.91 7.52 14.14
N LYS A 25 -3.24 8.75 13.73
CA LYS A 25 -2.44 9.74 12.99
C LYS A 25 -2.30 9.46 11.48
N GLY A 26 -3.14 10.13 10.69
CA GLY A 26 -3.04 10.16 9.23
C GLY A 26 -3.68 8.98 8.49
N PHE A 27 -4.30 8.03 9.21
CA PHE A 27 -5.08 6.96 8.62
C PHE A 27 -6.53 7.41 8.37
N ASP A 28 -7.00 7.23 7.13
CA ASP A 28 -8.38 7.40 6.69
C ASP A 28 -8.78 6.17 5.88
N MET A 29 -9.98 5.61 6.09
CA MET A 29 -10.48 4.48 5.32
C MET A 29 -10.60 4.79 3.82
N GLY A 30 -10.72 6.07 3.43
CA GLY A 30 -10.64 6.51 2.05
C GLY A 30 -9.32 6.12 1.37
N LEU A 31 -8.22 6.00 2.12
CA LEU A 31 -6.91 5.56 1.61
C LEU A 31 -6.89 4.09 1.16
N ALA A 32 -7.72 3.25 1.79
CA ALA A 32 -7.84 1.82 1.48
C ALA A 32 -8.81 1.55 0.32
N ARG A 33 -9.54 2.56 -0.17
CA ARG A 33 -10.50 2.39 -1.27
C ARG A 33 -9.81 1.92 -2.55
N PRO A 34 -10.19 0.76 -3.14
CA PRO A 34 -9.61 0.30 -4.38
C PRO A 34 -10.14 1.10 -5.56
N LEU A 35 -9.23 1.62 -6.40
CA LEU A 35 -9.54 2.37 -7.60
C LEU A 35 -8.89 1.74 -8.82
N SER A 36 -9.72 1.48 -9.83
CA SER A 36 -9.26 1.08 -11.16
C SER A 36 -9.00 2.32 -12.01
N ARG A 37 -7.81 2.42 -12.61
CA ARG A 37 -7.50 3.45 -13.61
C ARG A 37 -6.87 2.79 -14.83
N SER A 38 -7.26 3.28 -16.01
CA SER A 38 -6.57 2.95 -17.25
C SER A 38 -5.30 3.80 -17.34
N VAL A 39 -4.16 3.15 -17.51
CA VAL A 39 -2.85 3.79 -17.72
C VAL A 39 -2.24 3.28 -19.01
N ARG A 40 -1.31 4.05 -19.60
CA ARG A 40 -0.55 3.58 -20.75
C ARG A 40 0.79 3.02 -20.29
N LEU A 41 1.00 1.72 -20.50
CA LEU A 41 2.26 1.03 -20.28
C LEU A 41 2.90 0.75 -21.65
N ASN A 42 3.98 1.44 -21.97
CA ASN A 42 4.72 1.23 -23.22
C ASN A 42 3.82 1.26 -24.49
N GLY A 43 2.81 2.14 -24.49
CA GLY A 43 1.83 2.31 -25.58
C GLY A 43 0.52 1.52 -25.41
N PHE A 44 0.49 0.50 -24.57
CA PHE A 44 -0.69 -0.34 -24.34
C PHE A 44 -1.57 0.20 -23.21
N SER A 45 -2.89 0.15 -23.41
CA SER A 45 -3.84 0.53 -22.36
C SER A 45 -3.96 -0.62 -21.35
N THR A 46 -3.57 -0.37 -20.11
CA THR A 46 -3.61 -1.36 -19.02
C THR A 46 -4.48 -0.82 -17.89
N CYS A 47 -5.46 -1.60 -17.48
CA CYS A 47 -6.27 -1.29 -16.30
C CYS A 47 -5.55 -1.79 -15.05
N LEU A 48 -5.18 -0.88 -14.15
CA LEU A 48 -4.59 -1.22 -12.86
C LEU A 48 -5.58 -0.88 -11.74
N ARG A 49 -5.77 -1.83 -10.82
CA ARG A 49 -6.54 -1.62 -9.58
C ARG A 49 -5.58 -1.51 -8.40
N LEU A 50 -5.53 -0.31 -7.82
CA LEU A 50 -4.71 0.02 -6.65
C LEU A 50 -5.54 0.82 -5.65
N GLU A 51 -5.19 0.72 -4.37
CA GLU A 51 -5.79 1.51 -3.31
C GLU A 51 -5.44 3.00 -3.48
N GLN A 52 -6.30 3.91 -3.00
CA GLN A 52 -6.15 5.36 -3.15
C GLN A 52 -4.77 5.85 -2.68
N ILE A 53 -4.24 5.31 -1.59
CA ILE A 53 -2.91 5.68 -1.09
C ILE A 53 -1.79 5.43 -2.10
N TYR A 54 -1.83 4.31 -2.83
CA TYR A 54 -0.81 4.01 -3.82
C TYR A 54 -0.90 4.95 -5.02
N TRP A 55 -2.11 5.35 -5.43
CA TRP A 55 -2.27 6.38 -6.45
C TRP A 55 -1.71 7.74 -6.01
N ASN A 56 -1.87 8.09 -4.74
CA ASN A 56 -1.30 9.33 -4.19
C ASN A 56 0.23 9.30 -4.22
N ILE A 57 0.84 8.19 -3.76
CA ILE A 57 2.29 8.01 -3.76
C ILE A 57 2.83 8.03 -5.19
N LEU A 58 2.18 7.34 -6.14
CA LEU A 58 2.58 7.36 -7.55
C LEU A 58 2.54 8.77 -8.15
N THR A 59 1.51 9.56 -7.78
CA THR A 59 1.39 10.95 -8.23
C THR A 59 2.54 11.81 -7.69
N GLU A 60 2.91 11.61 -6.43
CA GLU A 60 4.04 12.33 -5.83
C GLU A 60 5.38 11.93 -6.46
N ILE A 61 5.64 10.63 -6.66
CA ILE A 61 6.86 10.17 -7.35
C ILE A 61 6.90 10.76 -8.77
N ALA A 62 5.79 10.75 -9.50
CA ALA A 62 5.71 11.30 -10.85
C ALA A 62 5.98 12.81 -10.85
N ARG A 63 5.44 13.56 -9.87
CA ARG A 63 5.70 14.99 -9.67
C ARG A 63 7.18 15.28 -9.42
N LEU A 64 7.83 14.51 -8.54
CA LEU A 64 9.27 14.65 -8.24
C LEU A 64 10.14 14.37 -9.48
N ASN A 65 9.70 13.50 -10.37
CA ASN A 65 10.40 13.18 -11.62
C ASN A 65 9.95 14.05 -12.81
N ALA A 66 9.11 15.07 -12.58
CA ALA A 66 8.52 15.91 -13.63
C ALA A 66 7.89 15.10 -14.79
N CYS A 67 7.25 13.97 -14.48
CA CYS A 67 6.66 13.07 -15.47
C CYS A 67 5.21 12.71 -15.10
N SER A 68 4.51 12.01 -16.01
CA SER A 68 3.17 11.49 -15.74
C SER A 68 3.22 10.15 -15.01
N VAL A 69 2.15 9.79 -14.30
CA VAL A 69 2.02 8.45 -13.69
C VAL A 69 2.14 7.33 -14.73
N SER A 70 1.62 7.52 -15.95
CA SER A 70 1.76 6.52 -17.03
C SER A 70 3.22 6.38 -17.49
N ALA A 71 3.98 7.47 -17.56
CA ALA A 71 5.40 7.43 -17.90
C ALA A 71 6.22 6.73 -16.80
N LEU A 72 5.96 7.06 -15.53
CA LEU A 72 6.58 6.39 -14.38
C LEU A 72 6.30 4.88 -14.40
N LEU A 73 5.05 4.47 -14.59
CA LEU A 73 4.69 3.05 -14.61
C LEU A 73 5.26 2.31 -15.83
N SER A 74 5.33 2.97 -17.00
CA SER A 74 6.01 2.41 -18.18
C SER A 74 7.49 2.19 -17.94
N TYR A 75 8.15 3.12 -17.23
CA TYR A 75 9.54 2.96 -16.81
C TYR A 75 9.70 1.74 -15.90
N VAL A 76 8.86 1.60 -14.86
CA VAL A 76 8.90 0.45 -13.94
C VAL A 76 8.68 -0.87 -14.68
N ASP A 77 7.69 -0.94 -15.58
CA ASP A 77 7.39 -2.11 -16.42
C ASP A 77 8.59 -2.51 -17.28
N ARG A 78 9.22 -1.52 -17.93
CA ARG A 78 10.40 -1.76 -18.74
C ARG A 78 11.59 -2.23 -17.91
N GLU A 79 11.88 -1.58 -16.79
CA GLU A 79 13.02 -1.94 -15.94
C GLU A 79 12.86 -3.34 -15.34
N VAL A 80 11.65 -3.71 -14.91
CA VAL A 80 11.44 -5.07 -14.39
C VAL A 80 11.57 -6.12 -15.49
N HIS A 81 11.13 -5.81 -16.71
CA HIS A 81 11.30 -6.67 -17.86
C HIS A 81 12.79 -6.87 -18.19
N LEU A 82 13.55 -5.79 -18.31
CA LEU A 82 14.97 -5.83 -18.69
C LEU A 82 15.87 -6.46 -17.63
N ARG A 83 15.61 -6.22 -16.34
CA ARG A 83 16.50 -6.66 -15.25
C ARG A 83 16.13 -8.03 -14.67
N TYR A 84 14.86 -8.41 -14.74
CA TYR A 84 14.35 -9.61 -14.05
C TYR A 84 13.51 -10.53 -14.95
N GLY A 85 13.41 -10.24 -16.24
CA GLY A 85 12.57 -11.01 -17.17
C GLY A 85 11.07 -10.75 -17.03
N GLY A 86 10.68 -9.69 -16.30
CA GLY A 86 9.30 -9.29 -16.08
C GLY A 86 8.72 -9.75 -14.74
N VAL A 87 7.42 -9.51 -14.55
CA VAL A 87 6.71 -9.86 -13.31
C VAL A 87 5.30 -10.33 -13.62
N LYS A 88 4.84 -11.40 -12.95
CA LYS A 88 3.47 -11.91 -13.11
C LYS A 88 2.42 -11.00 -12.47
N ASN A 89 2.75 -10.37 -11.36
CA ASN A 89 1.87 -9.46 -10.63
C ASN A 89 2.43 -8.03 -10.62
N PHE A 90 2.27 -7.32 -11.74
CA PHE A 90 2.73 -5.94 -11.87
C PHE A 90 2.09 -5.01 -10.83
N SER A 91 0.80 -5.21 -10.50
CA SER A 91 0.12 -4.41 -9.47
C SER A 91 0.73 -4.60 -8.07
N GLY A 92 1.21 -5.80 -7.75
CA GLY A 92 1.93 -6.09 -6.51
C GLY A 92 3.29 -5.40 -6.49
N LEU A 93 4.03 -5.44 -7.60
CA LEU A 93 5.30 -4.73 -7.75
C LEU A 93 5.11 -3.22 -7.53
N VAL A 94 4.09 -2.61 -8.14
CA VAL A 94 3.81 -1.18 -7.98
C VAL A 94 3.58 -0.81 -6.51
N ARG A 95 2.83 -1.63 -5.75
CA ARG A 95 2.64 -1.42 -4.31
C ARG A 95 3.97 -1.46 -3.55
N VAL A 96 4.83 -2.44 -3.86
CA VAL A 96 6.17 -2.57 -3.25
C VAL A 96 7.03 -1.35 -3.57
N VAL A 97 7.03 -0.85 -4.81
CA VAL A 97 7.76 0.37 -5.21
C VAL A 97 7.34 1.56 -4.36
N CYS A 98 6.03 1.76 -4.17
CA CYS A 98 5.52 2.83 -3.31
C CYS A 98 5.99 2.72 -1.85
N VAL A 99 5.93 1.51 -1.26
CA VAL A 99 6.37 1.28 0.12
C VAL A 99 7.88 1.53 0.25
N VAL A 100 8.69 1.04 -0.68
CA VAL A 100 10.14 1.24 -0.66
C VAL A 100 10.51 2.72 -0.79
N HIS A 101 9.81 3.48 -1.65
CA HIS A 101 10.01 4.92 -1.77
C HIS A 101 9.80 5.65 -0.43
N LEU A 102 8.70 5.34 0.27
CA LEU A 102 8.40 5.95 1.57
C LEU A 102 9.38 5.52 2.67
N LEU A 103 9.86 4.27 2.66
CA LEU A 103 10.85 3.81 3.62
C LEU A 103 12.19 4.53 3.43
N LYS A 104 12.62 4.77 2.18
CA LYS A 104 13.85 5.50 1.88
C LYS A 104 13.79 6.97 2.29
N GLY A 105 12.67 7.65 2.00
CA GLY A 105 12.47 9.05 2.40
C GLY A 105 12.54 9.29 3.92
N ARG A 106 12.24 8.28 4.73
CA ARG A 106 12.35 8.34 6.21
C ARG A 106 13.76 8.14 6.75
N VAL A 107 14.68 7.62 5.94
CA VAL A 107 16.08 7.38 6.33
C VAL A 107 16.97 8.56 5.95
N GLU A 108 16.56 9.34 4.94
CA GLU A 108 17.27 10.51 4.43
C GLU A 108 16.81 11.84 5.07
N SER A 109 15.89 11.80 6.06
CA SER A 109 15.36 12.96 6.80
C SER A 109 15.73 12.97 8.27
#